data_AF-A0A3R8KZ16-F1
#
_entry.id   AF-A0A3R8KZ16-F1
#
_cell.length_a   1.000
_cell.length_b   1.000
_cell.length_c   1.000
_cell.angle_alpha   90.00
_cell.angle_beta   90.00
_cell.angle_gamma   90.00
#
_symmetry.space_group_name_H-M   'P 1'
#
loop_
_entity.id
_entity.type
_entity.pdbx_description
1 polymer ?
#
loop_
_entity_poly.entity_id
_entity_poly.type
_entity_poly.pdbx_seq_one_letter_code
_entity_poly.pdbx_strand_id
1 'polypeptide(L)'
;MKKFTASLLTIAATLSLSTAVTMTDTTAQAATWHKGTPKVIRGKWRVKHVSTKVAHLKVTKSRVYLYSAGKFYLKNVKYKKVSAKTYKVRGYEYTYLHSKNTVSFKVKGHKILKYKGNYPGASWDNYVRR
;
A
#
# COMPACT_ATOMS: atom_id res chain seq x y z
N MET A 1 -87.00 2.98 -15.66
CA MET A 1 -86.56 1.66 -15.14
C MET A 1 -85.44 1.88 -14.12
N LYS A 2 -85.44 1.07 -13.07
CA LYS A 2 -84.79 1.27 -11.76
C LYS A 2 -83.26 1.16 -11.83
N LYS A 3 -82.54 2.19 -11.32
CA LYS A 3 -81.61 2.17 -10.17
C LYS A 3 -80.77 0.90 -10.00
N PHE A 4 -79.44 1.05 -9.99
CA PHE A 4 -78.56 0.27 -9.09
C PHE A 4 -77.36 1.13 -8.68
N THR A 5 -77.32 1.50 -7.41
CA THR A 5 -76.19 2.14 -6.72
C THR A 5 -75.75 1.27 -5.55
N ALA A 6 -74.42 1.20 -5.39
CA ALA A 6 -73.63 0.95 -4.19
C ALA A 6 -73.47 -0.49 -3.63
N SER A 7 -72.21 -0.93 -3.52
CA SER A 7 -71.47 -1.34 -2.29
C SER A 7 -70.15 -2.02 -2.75
N LEU A 8 -68.93 -1.49 -2.59
CA LEU A 8 -68.07 -1.23 -1.41
C LEU A 8 -67.69 -2.48 -0.59
N LEU A 9 -66.36 -2.61 -0.39
CA LEU A 9 -65.57 -3.51 0.48
C LEU A 9 -65.18 -4.91 -0.01
N THR A 10 -63.88 -5.07 -0.34
CA THR A 10 -63.05 -6.11 0.29
C THR A 10 -61.60 -5.66 0.44
N ILE A 11 -61.02 -5.96 1.61
CA ILE A 11 -59.73 -5.52 2.16
C ILE A 11 -58.69 -6.65 1.98
N ALA A 12 -57.39 -6.29 2.09
CA ALA A 12 -56.23 -7.12 2.45
C ALA A 12 -55.39 -7.67 1.27
N ALA A 13 -54.06 -7.67 1.28
CA ALA A 13 -53.05 -7.22 2.24
C ALA A 13 -51.75 -6.88 1.49
N THR A 14 -51.06 -5.85 1.97
CA THR A 14 -49.68 -5.48 1.67
C THR A 14 -48.69 -6.61 1.98
N LEU A 15 -47.87 -7.02 1.02
CA LEU A 15 -46.51 -7.48 1.29
C LEU A 15 -45.52 -6.59 0.53
N SER A 16 -45.16 -5.50 1.18
CA SER A 16 -43.96 -4.72 0.86
C SER A 16 -42.76 -5.61 1.14
N LEU A 17 -42.18 -6.21 0.11
CA LEU A 17 -40.93 -6.94 0.23
C LEU A 17 -39.77 -5.92 0.31
N SER A 18 -39.69 -5.20 1.42
CA SER A 18 -38.51 -4.42 1.78
C SER A 18 -37.44 -5.37 2.26
N THR A 19 -36.76 -6.02 1.33
CA THR A 19 -35.42 -6.56 1.57
C THR A 19 -34.50 -5.36 1.74
N ALA A 20 -34.40 -4.88 2.99
CA ALA A 20 -33.32 -4.03 3.43
C ALA A 20 -32.02 -4.84 3.31
N VAL A 21 -31.48 -4.91 2.10
CA VAL A 21 -30.08 -5.25 1.89
C VAL A 21 -29.32 -4.13 2.57
N THR A 22 -28.86 -4.40 3.78
CA THR A 22 -27.84 -3.57 4.45
C THR A 22 -26.60 -3.67 3.59
N MET A 23 -26.56 -2.81 2.56
CA MET A 23 -25.34 -2.45 1.86
C MET A 23 -24.47 -1.82 2.93
N THR A 24 -23.65 -2.65 3.57
CA THR A 24 -22.53 -2.15 4.35
C THR A 24 -21.60 -1.56 3.30
N ASP A 25 -21.82 -0.27 3.03
CA ASP A 25 -20.93 0.57 2.23
C ASP A 25 -19.58 0.52 2.94
N THR A 26 -18.79 -0.47 2.56
CA THR A 26 -17.39 -0.56 2.90
C THR A 26 -16.75 0.56 2.11
N THR A 27 -16.82 1.77 2.66
CA THR A 27 -16.16 2.96 2.13
C THR A 27 -14.69 2.61 2.01
N ALA A 28 -14.27 2.32 0.77
CA ALA A 28 -12.91 2.00 0.45
C ALA A 28 -12.07 3.23 0.80
N GLN A 29 -11.47 3.24 1.99
CA GLN A 29 -10.55 4.27 2.44
C GLN A 29 -9.43 4.36 1.40
N ALA A 30 -9.55 5.34 0.49
CA ALA A 30 -8.62 5.54 -0.60
C ALA A 30 -7.25 5.72 0.02
N ALA A 31 -6.33 4.83 -0.34
CA ALA A 31 -5.05 4.82 0.33
C ALA A 31 -4.23 6.05 -0.02
N THR A 32 -4.12 6.96 0.94
CA THR A 32 -3.45 8.24 0.77
C THR A 32 -1.93 8.08 0.74
N TRP A 33 -1.31 8.76 -0.22
CA TRP A 33 0.14 8.84 -0.33
C TRP A 33 0.61 10.14 0.31
N HIS A 34 1.41 10.03 1.35
CA HIS A 34 1.97 11.18 2.06
C HIS A 34 3.32 11.57 1.46
N LYS A 35 3.65 12.87 1.47
CA LYS A 35 4.95 13.36 0.99
C LYS A 35 6.09 12.88 1.89
N GLY A 36 7.17 12.43 1.26
CA GLY A 36 8.38 11.96 1.93
C GLY A 36 8.34 10.50 2.38
N THR A 37 9.05 10.20 3.46
CA THR A 37 9.09 8.89 4.12
C THR A 37 8.58 8.98 5.57
N PRO A 38 8.00 7.92 6.13
CA PRO A 38 7.53 7.92 7.51
C PRO A 38 8.72 7.98 8.46
N LYS A 39 8.60 8.75 9.56
CA LYS A 39 9.69 8.96 10.54
C LYS A 39 10.29 7.63 11.03
N VAL A 40 9.45 6.62 11.27
CA VAL A 40 9.84 5.30 11.80
C VAL A 40 10.81 4.51 10.92
N ILE A 41 10.86 4.76 9.61
CA ILE A 41 11.80 4.08 8.71
C ILE A 41 12.99 4.95 8.31
N ARG A 42 13.09 6.19 8.79
CA ARG A 42 14.24 7.06 8.52
C ARG A 42 15.46 6.57 9.30
N GLY A 43 16.65 6.73 8.72
CA GLY A 43 17.92 6.32 9.31
C GLY A 43 18.70 5.32 8.47
N LYS A 44 19.72 4.72 9.09
CA LYS A 44 20.55 3.67 8.50
C LYS A 44 20.03 2.31 8.97
N TRP A 45 19.92 1.36 8.04
CA TRP A 45 19.29 0.07 8.25
C TRP A 45 20.14 -1.07 7.70
N ARG A 46 20.11 -2.21 8.39
CA ARG A 46 20.57 -3.48 7.86
C ARG A 46 19.43 -4.13 7.06
N VAL A 47 19.74 -4.59 5.85
CA VAL A 47 18.79 -5.37 5.06
C VAL A 47 18.73 -6.79 5.63
N LYS A 48 17.52 -7.32 5.85
CA LYS A 48 17.34 -8.67 6.43
C LYS A 48 18.07 -9.72 5.59
N HIS A 49 18.81 -10.63 6.25
CA HIS A 49 19.63 -11.70 5.64
C HIS A 49 20.80 -11.21 4.78
N VAL A 50 21.19 -9.93 4.89
CA VAL A 50 22.33 -9.39 4.16
C VAL A 50 23.29 -8.76 5.15
N SER A 51 24.58 -9.09 5.01
CA SER A 51 25.64 -8.45 5.79
C SER A 51 25.67 -6.96 5.50
N THR A 52 25.94 -6.13 6.52
CA THR A 52 26.14 -4.70 6.33
C THR A 52 27.38 -4.39 5.51
N LYS A 53 28.36 -5.30 5.40
CA LYS A 53 29.50 -5.14 4.48
C LYS A 53 29.07 -5.22 3.02
N VAL A 54 27.96 -5.92 2.76
CA VAL A 54 27.42 -6.16 1.41
C VAL A 54 26.37 -5.13 1.06
N ALA A 55 25.48 -4.75 1.99
CA ALA A 55 24.42 -3.80 1.71
C ALA A 55 24.14 -2.78 2.81
N HIS A 56 23.99 -1.53 2.40
CA HIS A 56 23.67 -0.38 3.27
C HIS A 56 22.41 0.31 2.78
N LEU A 57 21.37 0.31 3.61
CA LEU A 57 20.13 1.04 3.36
C LEU A 57 20.12 2.33 4.19
N LYS A 58 20.00 3.49 3.55
CA LYS A 58 19.80 4.79 4.19
C LYS A 58 18.49 5.40 3.69
N VAL A 59 17.60 5.72 4.60
CA VAL A 59 16.32 6.36 4.31
C VAL A 59 16.29 7.75 4.96
N THR A 60 15.98 8.76 4.16
CA THR A 60 15.84 10.15 4.61
C THR A 60 14.40 10.62 4.39
N LYS A 61 14.06 11.86 4.79
CA LYS A 61 12.72 12.43 4.58
C LYS A 61 12.29 12.41 3.11
N SER A 62 13.20 12.64 2.16
CA SER A 62 12.87 12.84 0.74
C SER A 62 13.55 11.86 -0.21
N ARG A 63 14.46 11.02 0.29
CA ARG A 63 15.28 10.11 -0.52
C ARG A 63 15.49 8.76 0.14
N VAL A 64 15.63 7.73 -0.68
CA VAL A 64 16.02 6.38 -0.28
C VAL A 64 17.29 6.02 -1.03
N TYR A 65 18.26 5.47 -0.30
CA TYR A 65 19.52 5.02 -0.85
C TYR A 65 19.74 3.56 -0.44
N LEU A 66 19.91 2.68 -1.41
CA LEU A 66 20.45 1.36 -1.18
C LEU A 66 21.79 1.26 -1.91
N TYR A 67 22.81 0.86 -1.18
CA TYR A 67 24.12 0.51 -1.71
C TYR A 67 24.30 -0.99 -1.52
N SER A 68 24.63 -1.71 -2.58
CA SER A 68 25.03 -3.12 -2.54
C SER A 68 25.96 -3.40 -3.73
N ALA A 69 25.83 -4.54 -4.41
CA ALA A 69 26.45 -4.81 -5.71
C ALA A 69 26.08 -3.76 -6.80
N GLY A 70 25.05 -2.94 -6.55
CA GLY A 70 24.68 -1.78 -7.35
C GLY A 70 24.14 -0.66 -6.47
N LYS A 71 24.09 0.57 -7.02
CA LYS A 71 23.55 1.76 -6.35
C LYS A 71 22.09 1.91 -6.76
N PHE A 72 21.19 2.10 -5.80
CA PHE A 72 19.79 2.37 -6.10
C PHE A 72 19.29 3.54 -5.30
N TYR A 73 18.87 4.58 -6.02
CA TYR A 73 18.49 5.85 -5.41
C TYR A 73 17.11 6.29 -5.86
N LEU A 74 16.26 6.60 -4.88
CA LEU A 74 14.96 7.23 -5.11
C LEU A 74 14.98 8.66 -4.59
N LYS A 75 14.48 9.58 -5.42
CA LYS A 75 14.18 10.97 -5.04
C LYS A 75 12.69 11.28 -5.13
N ASN A 76 12.28 12.43 -4.59
CA ASN A 76 10.90 12.93 -4.61
C ASN A 76 9.90 11.92 -4.06
N VAL A 77 10.29 11.25 -2.97
CA VAL A 77 9.55 10.10 -2.47
C VAL A 77 8.22 10.50 -1.83
N LYS A 78 7.26 9.60 -1.94
CA LYS A 78 5.98 9.60 -1.21
C LYS A 78 5.81 8.22 -0.59
N TYR A 79 5.08 8.13 0.53
CA TYR A 79 4.84 6.85 1.18
C TYR A 79 3.37 6.59 1.44
N LYS A 80 3.04 5.30 1.55
CA LYS A 80 1.74 4.78 2.00
C LYS A 80 2.02 3.75 3.09
N LYS A 81 1.36 3.89 4.25
CA LYS A 81 1.36 2.83 5.28
C LYS A 81 0.44 1.72 4.80
N VAL A 82 0.95 0.49 4.72
CA VAL A 82 0.18 -0.70 4.30
C VAL A 82 -0.26 -1.51 5.51
N SER A 83 0.58 -1.58 6.54
CA SER A 83 0.23 -2.18 7.84
C SER A 83 1.13 -1.59 8.94
N ALA A 84 0.94 -2.02 10.19
CA ALA A 84 1.67 -1.49 11.36
C ALA A 84 3.19 -1.35 11.15
N LYS A 85 3.81 -2.33 10.47
CA LYS A 85 5.26 -2.38 10.22
C LYS A 85 5.63 -2.35 8.73
N THR A 86 4.66 -2.14 7.84
CA THR A 86 4.88 -2.23 6.39
C THR A 86 4.52 -0.93 5.69
N TYR A 87 5.45 -0.42 4.88
CA TYR A 87 5.35 0.87 4.20
C TYR A 87 5.72 0.69 2.73
N LYS A 88 4.89 1.20 1.82
CA LYS A 88 5.26 1.38 0.42
C LYS A 88 5.83 2.79 0.25
N VAL A 89 6.93 2.91 -0.47
CA VAL A 89 7.58 4.18 -0.81
C VAL A 89 7.71 4.23 -2.33
N ARG A 90 7.15 5.27 -2.95
CA ARG A 90 7.27 5.53 -4.39
C ARG A 90 8.12 6.76 -4.61
N GLY A 91 8.90 6.79 -5.68
CA GLY A 91 9.74 7.93 -6.04
C GLY A 91 10.24 7.82 -7.46
N TYR A 92 11.07 8.76 -7.88
CA TYR A 92 11.79 8.68 -9.14
C TYR A 92 13.15 8.01 -8.90
N GLU A 93 13.36 6.87 -9.55
CA GLU A 93 14.63 6.14 -9.57
C GLU A 93 15.50 6.72 -10.68
N TYR A 94 16.74 7.10 -10.37
CA TYR A 94 17.60 7.86 -11.28
C TYR A 94 18.97 7.21 -11.51
N THR A 95 19.11 5.93 -11.19
CA THR A 95 20.38 5.19 -11.33
C THR A 95 20.32 4.22 -12.49
N TYR A 96 19.19 3.55 -12.69
CA TYR A 96 19.03 2.52 -13.72
C TYR A 96 17.76 2.73 -14.55
N LEU A 97 16.61 2.90 -13.90
CA LEU A 97 15.30 2.98 -14.55
C LEU A 97 15.00 4.34 -15.16
N HIS A 98 15.54 5.42 -14.57
CA HIS A 98 15.20 6.81 -14.94
C HIS A 98 13.68 7.06 -14.98
N SER A 99 12.93 6.39 -14.10
CA SER A 99 11.47 6.40 -14.09
C SER A 99 10.89 6.22 -12.68
N LYS A 100 9.56 6.29 -12.56
CA LYS A 100 8.88 6.10 -11.27
C LYS A 100 9.01 4.65 -10.83
N ASN A 101 9.47 4.44 -9.60
CA ASN A 101 9.56 3.12 -8.99
C ASN A 101 8.91 3.10 -7.60
N THR A 102 8.41 1.93 -7.20
CA THR A 102 7.80 1.71 -5.88
C THR A 102 8.49 0.56 -5.17
N VAL A 103 8.87 0.80 -3.93
CA VAL A 103 9.55 -0.15 -3.05
C VAL A 103 8.73 -0.37 -1.78
N SER A 104 8.89 -1.52 -1.16
CA SER A 104 8.20 -1.93 0.07
C SER A 104 9.21 -2.20 1.17
N PHE A 105 8.93 -1.63 2.34
CA PHE A 105 9.74 -1.73 3.54
C PHE A 105 8.92 -2.39 4.64
N LYS A 106 9.40 -3.51 5.19
CA LYS A 106 8.80 -4.17 6.36
C LYS A 106 9.79 -4.19 7.51
N VAL A 107 9.50 -3.41 8.56
CA VAL A 107 10.31 -3.35 9.77
C VAL A 107 10.21 -4.69 10.49
N LYS A 108 11.35 -5.32 10.77
CA LYS A 108 11.42 -6.66 11.37
C LYS A 108 12.02 -6.68 12.78
N GLY A 109 12.85 -5.70 13.11
CA GLY A 109 13.46 -5.55 14.43
C GLY A 109 14.18 -4.21 14.54
N HIS A 110 14.94 -4.03 15.61
CA HIS A 110 15.73 -2.81 15.79
C HIS A 110 16.74 -2.64 14.66
N LYS A 111 16.56 -1.59 13.83
CA LYS A 111 17.40 -1.27 12.66
C LYS A 111 17.51 -2.40 11.59
N ILE A 112 16.57 -3.35 11.57
CA ILE A 112 16.45 -4.38 10.53
C ILE A 112 15.21 -4.15 9.68
N LEU A 113 15.42 -4.00 8.38
CA LEU A 113 14.36 -3.81 7.39
C LEU A 113 14.39 -4.94 6.35
N LYS A 114 13.22 -5.52 6.06
CA LYS A 114 13.04 -6.29 4.82
C LYS A 114 12.65 -5.31 3.72
N TYR A 115 13.46 -5.31 2.65
CA TYR A 115 13.22 -4.54 1.44
C TYR A 115 12.60 -5.46 0.36
N LYS A 116 11.67 -4.94 -0.44
CA LYS A 116 11.18 -5.57 -1.69
C LYS A 116 10.90 -4.48 -2.72
N GLY A 117 11.49 -4.55 -3.91
CA GLY A 117 11.29 -3.56 -4.97
C GLY A 117 11.87 -4.06 -6.30
N ASN A 118 11.49 -3.42 -7.39
CA ASN A 118 11.96 -3.77 -8.73
C ASN A 118 13.32 -3.11 -9.00
N TYR A 119 14.30 -3.88 -9.45
CA TYR A 119 15.66 -3.42 -9.73
C TYR A 119 16.09 -3.88 -11.12
N PRO A 120 16.40 -2.96 -12.05
CA PRO A 120 17.18 -3.32 -13.24
C PRO A 120 18.65 -3.41 -12.83
N GLY A 121 19.32 -4.47 -13.23
CA GLY A 121 20.79 -4.56 -13.16
C GLY A 121 21.40 -5.23 -11.92
N ALA A 122 20.60 -5.69 -10.95
CA ALA A 122 21.09 -6.55 -9.87
C ALA A 122 19.99 -7.53 -9.44
N SER A 123 20.07 -8.80 -9.88
CA SER A 123 19.13 -9.84 -9.46
C SER A 123 19.34 -10.20 -7.98
N TRP A 124 18.74 -9.41 -7.09
CA TRP A 124 18.71 -9.66 -5.65
C TRP A 124 18.09 -11.01 -5.28
N ASP A 125 17.30 -11.58 -6.18
CA ASP A 125 16.70 -12.92 -6.01
C ASP A 125 17.73 -14.02 -5.80
N ASN A 126 19.00 -13.82 -6.19
CA ASN A 126 20.09 -14.77 -5.96
C ASN A 126 20.76 -14.60 -4.57
N TYR A 127 20.68 -13.42 -3.95
CA TYR A 127 21.32 -13.14 -2.65
C TYR A 127 20.38 -13.31 -1.44
N VAL A 128 19.06 -13.21 -1.63
CA VAL A 128 18.06 -13.37 -0.55
C VAL A 128 17.63 -14.84 -0.38
N ARG A 129 17.95 -15.70 -1.36
CA ARG A 129 17.61 -17.14 -1.37
C ARG A 129 18.70 -18.07 -0.80
N ARG A 130 19.83 -17.54 -0.31
CA ARG A 130 20.83 -18.32 0.43
C ARG A 130 20.70 -18.09 1.93
#